data_AF-A0A7S3B2E2-F1
#
_entry.id   AF-A0A7S3B2E2-F1
#
_cell.length_a   1.000
_cell.length_b   1.000
_cell.length_c   1.000
_cell.angle_alpha   90.00
_cell.angle_beta   90.00
_cell.angle_gamma   90.00
#
_symmetry.space_group_name_H-M   'P 1'
#
loop_
_entity.id
_entity.type
_entity.pdbx_description
1 polymer ?
#
loop_
_entity_poly.entity_id
_entity_poly.type
_entity_poly.pdbx_seq_one_letter_code
_entity_poly.pdbx_strand_id
1 'polypeptide(L)'
;DARSTLPSTLQPSALIGALATPSAEPFLKCPAGSFLSGENRTAAEAALLALHRQRTARGWAPLPSTAGGSYAARGFVDWSSSPSLHPPLCALRKARKGASRQMPDTWATPALMRYVLSSPPPAARIEAVSNFKAASESMIEYWSCEAGASGGVLTYPSATPCAGDGAPCVSTMPVRDPVSRFVSAMLEIVQRIANNYCPVIACVGCPAEAQPCFASEAERLAAAAEADSWYRYVAGGSEAGNASIAAGDMPTMLAEFLADLSCSKHVYAYEHLLTQSAFAADASGGLDVVVGVDELTKGLDAVAARANFTRRCAVKPENVGSGKPGTLPTKGDFMDVLVGNASLLQTVCDVYAQDFICFGLSMPVGCEVLKR
;
A
#
# COMPACT_ATOMS: atom_id res chain seq x y z
N ASP A 1 -53.37 1.90 -25.43
CA ASP A 1 -52.61 1.41 -26.59
C ASP A 1 -51.50 2.35 -27.04
N ALA A 2 -50.32 2.24 -26.42
CA ALA A 2 -49.09 2.82 -26.95
C ALA A 2 -47.94 1.85 -26.63
N ARG A 3 -47.74 0.86 -27.51
CA ARG A 3 -46.60 -0.05 -27.47
C ARG A 3 -45.34 0.72 -27.87
N SER A 4 -44.49 0.99 -26.90
CA SER A 4 -43.12 1.46 -27.10
C SER A 4 -42.26 0.30 -27.60
N THR A 5 -41.89 0.35 -28.88
CA THR A 5 -40.89 -0.53 -29.49
C THR A 5 -39.50 0.01 -29.19
N LEU A 6 -38.81 -0.62 -28.23
CA LEU A 6 -37.37 -0.42 -28.03
C LEU A 6 -36.59 -1.15 -29.14
N PRO A 7 -35.58 -0.51 -29.77
CA PRO A 7 -34.77 -1.15 -30.79
C PRO A 7 -33.80 -2.17 -30.17
N SER A 8 -34.10 -3.45 -30.40
CA SER A 8 -33.24 -4.60 -30.11
C SER A 8 -32.18 -4.77 -31.20
N THR A 9 -31.14 -3.94 -31.22
CA THR A 9 -29.89 -4.24 -31.95
C THR A 9 -28.76 -3.32 -31.52
N LEU A 10 -28.10 -3.65 -30.42
CA LEU A 10 -26.71 -3.27 -30.20
C LEU A 10 -25.89 -4.56 -30.30
N GLN A 11 -25.32 -4.81 -31.48
CA GLN A 11 -24.30 -5.85 -31.64
C GLN A 11 -22.99 -5.35 -31.01
N PRO A 12 -22.44 -6.04 -29.99
CA PRO A 12 -21.11 -5.74 -29.49
C PRO A 12 -20.10 -6.45 -30.39
N SER A 13 -19.77 -5.84 -31.52
CA SER A 13 -18.67 -6.31 -32.38
C SER A 13 -17.82 -5.14 -32.83
N ALA A 14 -17.43 -4.28 -31.88
CA ALA A 14 -16.21 -3.53 -32.03
C ALA A 14 -15.06 -4.48 -31.66
N LEU A 15 -14.44 -5.09 -32.67
CA LEU A 15 -13.10 -5.66 -32.57
C LEU A 15 -12.15 -4.52 -32.16
N ILE A 16 -12.05 -4.27 -30.86
CA ILE A 16 -10.88 -3.59 -30.30
C ILE A 16 -9.76 -4.59 -30.51
N GLY A 17 -8.82 -4.28 -31.40
CA GLY A 17 -7.59 -5.04 -31.56
C GLY A 17 -6.97 -5.22 -30.19
N ALA A 18 -7.07 -6.42 -29.65
CA ALA A 18 -6.51 -6.77 -28.35
C ALA A 18 -4.99 -6.67 -28.50
N LEU A 19 -4.44 -5.50 -28.17
CA LEU A 19 -3.02 -5.38 -27.89
C LEU A 19 -2.71 -6.47 -26.87
N ALA A 20 -1.85 -7.40 -27.24
CA ALA A 20 -1.46 -8.51 -26.37
C ALA A 20 -0.90 -7.92 -25.08
N THR A 21 -1.67 -7.95 -24.00
CA THR A 21 -1.18 -7.57 -22.69
C THR A 21 -0.14 -8.61 -22.27
N PRO A 22 1.08 -8.20 -21.88
CA PRO A 22 2.07 -9.15 -21.38
C PRO A 22 1.47 -9.97 -20.23
N SER A 23 1.69 -11.29 -20.26
CA SER A 23 1.18 -12.17 -19.21
C SER A 23 1.81 -11.80 -17.87
N ALA A 24 0.98 -11.64 -16.84
CA ALA A 24 1.44 -11.41 -15.47
C ALA A 24 2.13 -12.64 -14.87
N GLU A 25 1.85 -13.84 -15.39
CA GLU A 25 2.21 -15.12 -14.76
C GLU A 25 3.71 -15.26 -14.40
N PRO A 26 4.69 -14.85 -15.23
CA PRO A 26 6.11 -14.95 -14.88
C PRO A 26 6.52 -14.08 -13.68
N PHE A 27 5.67 -13.11 -13.34
CA PHE A 27 5.88 -12.11 -12.29
C PHE A 27 4.95 -12.31 -11.09
N LEU A 28 4.10 -13.35 -11.08
CA LEU A 28 3.29 -13.71 -9.90
C LEU A 28 4.17 -14.35 -8.82
N LYS A 29 5.06 -13.53 -8.25
CA LYS A 29 6.10 -13.91 -7.32
C LYS A 29 5.99 -13.11 -6.04
N CYS A 30 6.54 -13.66 -4.96
CA CYS A 30 6.74 -12.92 -3.73
C CYS A 30 8.06 -12.13 -3.80
N PRO A 31 8.17 -11.01 -3.04
CA PRO A 31 9.41 -10.26 -2.95
C PRO A 31 10.62 -11.16 -2.67
N ALA A 32 11.77 -10.80 -3.24
CA ALA A 32 12.99 -11.56 -3.05
C ALA A 32 13.47 -11.49 -1.58
N GLY A 33 14.23 -12.49 -1.16
CA GLY A 33 14.86 -12.51 0.16
C GLY A 33 14.76 -13.84 0.88
N SER A 34 15.58 -13.98 1.94
CA SER A 34 15.67 -15.19 2.76
C SER A 34 14.51 -15.31 3.76
N PHE A 35 13.73 -14.24 3.96
CA PHE A 35 12.52 -14.26 4.80
C PHE A 35 11.48 -15.29 4.35
N LEU A 36 11.44 -15.58 3.04
CA LEU A 36 10.56 -16.57 2.43
C LEU A 36 11.36 -17.42 1.43
N SER A 37 11.59 -18.69 1.79
CA SER A 37 12.46 -19.60 1.04
C SER A 37 11.90 -21.03 0.97
N GLY A 38 12.50 -21.86 0.11
CA GLY A 38 12.18 -23.28 -0.04
C GLY A 38 10.70 -23.54 -0.34
N GLU A 39 10.14 -24.55 0.32
CA GLU A 39 8.74 -24.97 0.15
C GLU A 39 7.74 -23.85 0.46
N ASN A 40 8.02 -22.99 1.44
CA ASN A 40 7.14 -21.87 1.79
C ASN A 40 7.03 -20.87 0.63
N ARG A 41 8.14 -20.58 -0.06
CA ARG A 41 8.11 -19.72 -1.26
C ARG A 41 7.31 -20.37 -2.37
N THR A 42 7.56 -21.64 -2.67
CA THR A 42 6.83 -22.36 -3.71
C THR A 42 5.33 -22.39 -3.42
N ALA A 43 4.92 -22.64 -2.18
CA ALA A 43 3.51 -22.63 -1.78
C ALA A 43 2.87 -21.24 -1.93
N ALA A 44 3.58 -20.18 -1.51
CA ALA A 44 3.10 -18.81 -1.64
C ALA A 44 2.92 -18.40 -3.11
N GLU A 45 3.89 -18.68 -3.96
CA GLU A 45 3.83 -18.34 -5.40
C GLU A 45 2.76 -19.18 -6.12
N ALA A 46 2.56 -20.45 -5.75
CA ALA A 46 1.44 -21.25 -6.23
C ALA A 46 0.08 -20.67 -5.81
N ALA A 47 -0.04 -20.15 -4.58
CA ALA A 47 -1.25 -19.48 -4.11
C ALA A 47 -1.53 -18.18 -4.87
N LEU A 48 -0.50 -17.38 -5.21
CA LEU A 48 -0.66 -16.19 -6.06
C LEU A 48 -1.18 -16.57 -7.45
N LEU A 49 -0.65 -17.63 -8.05
CA LEU A 49 -1.09 -18.13 -9.35
C LEU A 49 -2.55 -18.63 -9.31
N ALA A 50 -2.91 -19.39 -8.27
CA ALA A 50 -4.29 -19.84 -8.07
C ALA A 50 -5.26 -18.66 -7.95
N LEU A 51 -4.90 -17.66 -7.14
CA LEU A 51 -5.68 -16.43 -6.98
C LEU A 51 -5.82 -15.67 -8.29
N HIS A 52 -4.75 -15.54 -9.08
CA HIS A 52 -4.79 -14.91 -10.39
C HIS A 52 -5.80 -15.60 -11.31
N ARG A 53 -5.77 -16.93 -11.38
CA ARG A 53 -6.73 -17.72 -12.17
C ARG A 53 -8.17 -17.53 -11.69
N GLN A 54 -8.38 -17.50 -10.37
CA GLN A 54 -9.70 -17.24 -9.78
C GLN A 54 -10.23 -15.84 -10.16
N ARG A 55 -9.36 -14.82 -10.17
CA ARG A 55 -9.72 -13.46 -10.62
C ARG A 55 -10.08 -13.42 -12.10
N THR A 56 -9.29 -14.05 -12.95
CA THR A 56 -9.60 -14.18 -14.38
C THR A 56 -10.97 -14.86 -14.58
N ALA A 57 -11.26 -15.93 -13.84
CA ALA A 57 -12.56 -16.60 -13.88
C ALA A 57 -13.72 -15.71 -13.41
N ARG A 58 -13.47 -14.76 -12.49
CA ARG A 58 -14.42 -13.71 -12.06
C ARG A 58 -14.56 -12.56 -13.06
N GLY A 59 -13.91 -12.64 -14.23
CA GLY A 59 -13.94 -11.60 -15.26
C GLY A 59 -13.04 -10.40 -14.96
N TRP A 60 -12.11 -10.53 -14.02
CA TRP A 60 -11.13 -9.47 -13.77
C TRP A 60 -10.16 -9.41 -14.94
N ALA A 61 -9.72 -8.20 -15.28
CA ALA A 61 -8.90 -7.94 -16.45
C ALA A 61 -7.77 -6.96 -16.10
N PRO A 62 -6.62 -7.03 -16.81
CA PRO A 62 -5.57 -6.03 -16.65
C PRO A 62 -6.09 -4.65 -17.07
N LEU A 63 -5.58 -3.61 -16.42
CA LEU A 63 -5.85 -2.24 -16.88
C LEU A 63 -5.09 -2.00 -18.20
N PRO A 64 -5.65 -1.22 -19.14
CA PRO A 64 -4.92 -0.82 -20.34
C PRO A 64 -3.60 -0.12 -19.94
N SER A 65 -2.46 -0.68 -20.36
CA SER A 65 -1.15 -0.18 -19.96
C SER A 65 -0.90 1.22 -20.52
N THR A 66 -0.44 2.14 -19.66
CA THR A 66 0.03 3.48 -20.06
C THR A 66 1.56 3.61 -20.01
N ALA A 67 2.28 2.49 -20.12
CA ALA A 67 3.73 2.36 -20.03
C ALA A 67 4.31 2.38 -18.60
N GLY A 68 4.99 1.28 -18.29
CA GLY A 68 5.87 1.10 -17.14
C GLY A 68 6.23 -0.37 -16.96
N GLY A 69 7.50 -0.71 -17.17
CA GLY A 69 8.05 -2.04 -16.90
C GLY A 69 8.59 -2.19 -15.48
N SER A 70 8.12 -1.39 -14.52
CA SER A 70 8.70 -1.35 -13.17
C SER A 70 8.58 -2.70 -12.47
N TYR A 71 7.46 -3.41 -12.64
CA TYR A 71 7.29 -4.80 -12.18
C TYR A 71 8.34 -5.77 -12.77
N ALA A 72 8.77 -5.55 -14.02
CA ALA A 72 9.78 -6.38 -14.66
C ALA A 72 11.17 -6.12 -14.05
N ALA A 73 11.48 -4.87 -13.72
CA ALA A 73 12.70 -4.51 -12.99
C ALA A 73 12.70 -5.06 -11.55
N ARG A 74 11.55 -5.00 -10.86
CA ARG A 74 11.35 -5.59 -9.52
C ARG A 74 11.36 -7.12 -9.54
N GLY A 75 11.03 -7.73 -10.67
CA GLY A 75 10.90 -9.18 -10.83
C GLY A 75 9.57 -9.77 -10.33
N PHE A 76 8.61 -8.95 -9.92
CA PHE A 76 7.28 -9.37 -9.49
C PHE A 76 6.23 -8.29 -9.75
N VAL A 77 4.96 -8.69 -9.87
CA VAL A 77 3.81 -7.79 -9.95
C VAL A 77 3.19 -7.57 -8.57
N ASP A 78 2.75 -6.35 -8.34
CA ASP A 78 1.94 -5.94 -7.18
C ASP A 78 0.58 -5.40 -7.65
N TRP A 79 -0.32 -5.11 -6.70
CA TRP A 79 -1.66 -4.60 -7.02
C TRP A 79 -1.66 -3.39 -7.98
N SER A 80 -0.66 -2.53 -7.87
CA SER A 80 -0.53 -1.32 -8.67
C SER A 80 0.05 -1.52 -10.06
N SER A 81 0.63 -2.67 -10.34
CA SER A 81 1.32 -2.95 -11.59
C SER A 81 0.35 -3.06 -12.76
N SER A 82 0.69 -2.50 -13.93
CA SER A 82 -0.17 -2.59 -15.12
C SER A 82 -0.70 -3.99 -15.52
N PRO A 83 0.04 -5.11 -15.41
CA PRO A 83 -0.50 -6.45 -15.71
C PRO A 83 -1.39 -7.04 -14.60
N SER A 84 -1.53 -6.37 -13.45
CA SER A 84 -2.41 -6.83 -12.37
C SER A 84 -3.87 -6.78 -12.77
N LEU A 85 -4.63 -7.76 -12.29
CA LEU A 85 -6.04 -7.90 -12.63
C LEU A 85 -6.90 -7.01 -11.74
N HIS A 86 -7.86 -6.31 -12.35
CA HIS A 86 -8.79 -5.42 -11.68
C HIS A 86 -10.25 -5.86 -11.91
N PRO A 87 -11.18 -5.54 -10.99
CA PRO A 87 -12.58 -5.89 -11.12
C PRO A 87 -13.25 -5.30 -12.39
N PRO A 88 -14.29 -5.94 -12.93
CA PRO A 88 -15.05 -5.43 -14.09
C PRO A 88 -15.58 -3.99 -13.94
N LEU A 89 -15.87 -3.57 -12.69
CA LEU A 89 -16.30 -2.20 -12.36
C LEU A 89 -15.33 -1.13 -12.89
N CYS A 90 -14.03 -1.44 -12.97
CA CYS A 90 -13.02 -0.47 -13.38
C CYS A 90 -13.15 -0.06 -14.85
N ALA A 91 -13.54 -1.00 -15.73
CA ALA A 91 -13.86 -0.68 -17.12
C ALA A 91 -15.06 0.28 -17.21
N LEU A 92 -16.11 0.05 -16.40
CA LEU A 92 -17.30 0.89 -16.35
C LEU A 92 -16.99 2.31 -15.85
N ARG A 93 -16.14 2.43 -14.83
CA ARG A 93 -15.77 3.73 -14.25
C ARG A 93 -14.89 4.56 -15.20
N LYS A 94 -13.96 3.93 -15.91
CA LYS A 94 -13.14 4.59 -16.95
C LYS A 94 -13.99 5.20 -18.07
N ALA A 95 -15.08 4.52 -18.46
CA ALA A 95 -16.00 5.04 -19.47
C ALA A 95 -16.78 6.28 -19.00
N ARG A 96 -17.04 6.44 -17.70
CA ARG A 96 -17.91 7.50 -17.15
C ARG A 96 -17.19 8.81 -16.84
N LYS A 97 -15.97 8.78 -16.32
CA LYS A 97 -15.27 9.96 -15.80
C LYS A 97 -14.17 10.50 -16.72
N GLY A 98 -14.15 10.08 -17.99
CA GLY A 98 -12.96 10.25 -18.84
C GLY A 98 -11.77 9.46 -18.29
N ALA A 99 -10.62 9.54 -18.94
CA ALA A 99 -9.40 8.93 -18.41
C ALA A 99 -8.97 9.70 -17.14
N SER A 100 -9.55 9.36 -15.98
CA SER A 100 -8.97 9.71 -14.69
C SER A 100 -7.50 9.32 -14.73
N ARG A 101 -6.60 10.15 -14.19
CA ARG A 101 -5.18 9.82 -14.10
C ARG A 101 -5.05 8.45 -13.42
N GLN A 102 -4.76 7.41 -14.21
CA GLN A 102 -4.34 6.14 -13.67
C GLN A 102 -3.04 6.40 -12.94
N MET A 103 -2.81 5.68 -11.84
CA MET A 103 -1.55 5.79 -11.17
C MET A 103 -0.42 5.42 -12.15
N PRO A 104 0.59 6.28 -12.35
CA PRO A 104 1.73 5.91 -13.17
C PRO A 104 2.43 4.72 -12.51
N ASP A 105 2.84 3.72 -13.31
CA ASP A 105 3.64 2.57 -12.85
C ASP A 105 4.97 3.01 -12.18
N THR A 106 5.43 4.24 -12.42
CA THR A 106 6.62 4.87 -11.83
C THR A 106 6.37 5.49 -10.44
N TRP A 107 5.11 5.78 -10.09
CA TRP A 107 4.74 6.29 -8.76
C TRP A 107 4.53 5.17 -7.74
N ALA A 108 4.52 3.91 -8.19
CA ALA A 108 4.72 2.74 -7.33
C ALA A 108 6.19 2.61 -6.88
N THR A 109 7.10 3.38 -7.47
CA THR A 109 8.47 3.58 -7.01
C THR A 109 8.70 5.07 -6.74
N PRO A 110 8.03 5.70 -5.75
CA PRO A 110 8.69 6.84 -5.11
C PRO A 110 10.08 6.34 -4.70
N ALA A 111 11.07 7.21 -4.52
CA ALA A 111 12.27 6.80 -3.80
C ALA A 111 11.84 6.43 -2.37
N LEU A 112 11.28 5.24 -2.20
CA LEU A 112 10.78 4.73 -0.94
C LEU A 112 12.00 4.69 -0.04
N MET A 113 11.82 5.30 1.13
CA MET A 113 12.96 5.65 1.95
C MET A 113 13.61 4.37 2.45
N ARG A 114 14.76 4.05 1.86
CA ARG A 114 15.67 3.01 2.32
C ARG A 114 16.69 3.68 3.22
N TYR A 115 16.89 3.10 4.40
CA TYR A 115 17.85 3.58 5.38
C TYR A 115 18.90 2.51 5.57
N VAL A 116 20.18 2.88 5.49
CA VAL A 116 21.27 1.97 5.83
C VAL A 116 21.97 2.48 7.08
N LEU A 117 21.89 1.69 8.14
CA LEU A 117 22.50 1.98 9.42
C LEU A 117 23.81 1.19 9.53
N SER A 118 24.91 1.90 9.78
CA SER A 118 26.21 1.29 10.04
C SER A 118 26.40 1.12 11.54
N SER A 119 26.74 -0.09 11.97
CA SER A 119 27.09 -0.40 13.37
C SER A 119 28.60 -0.62 13.48
N PRO A 120 29.24 -0.30 14.61
CA PRO A 120 30.64 -0.65 14.84
C PRO A 120 30.85 -2.18 14.75
N PRO A 121 31.96 -2.66 14.16
CA PRO A 121 32.28 -4.08 14.18
C PRO A 121 32.29 -4.65 15.61
N PRO A 122 31.85 -5.90 15.83
CA PRO A 122 31.60 -6.95 14.82
C PRO A 122 30.15 -7.00 14.30
N ALA A 123 29.30 -6.02 14.59
CA ALA A 123 27.90 -6.05 14.20
C ALA A 123 27.70 -5.84 12.68
N ALA A 124 26.63 -6.42 12.14
CA ALA A 124 26.26 -6.23 10.75
C ALA A 124 25.66 -4.84 10.52
N ARG A 125 25.68 -4.36 9.27
CA ARG A 125 24.86 -3.21 8.87
C ARG A 125 23.38 -3.62 8.81
N ILE A 126 22.50 -2.64 8.96
CA ILE A 126 21.06 -2.84 8.76
C ILE A 126 20.62 -2.04 7.55
N GLU A 127 19.99 -2.71 6.58
CA GLU A 127 19.14 -2.05 5.59
C GLU A 127 17.70 -2.10 6.12
N ALA A 128 17.15 -0.95 6.48
CA ALA A 128 15.75 -0.82 6.87
C ALA A 128 14.95 -0.26 5.68
N VAL A 129 14.08 -1.09 5.13
CA VAL A 129 13.12 -0.70 4.09
C VAL A 129 11.91 -0.06 4.78
N SER A 130 11.59 1.17 4.41
CA SER A 130 10.40 1.85 4.91
C SER A 130 9.15 1.30 4.26
N ASN A 131 8.14 1.03 5.09
CA ASN A 131 6.78 0.67 4.70
C ASN A 131 5.78 1.63 5.38
N PHE A 132 5.07 2.44 4.59
CA PHE A 132 4.09 3.36 5.16
C PHE A 132 3.03 2.60 5.97
N LYS A 133 2.68 3.17 7.13
CA LYS A 133 1.68 2.64 8.08
C LYS A 133 2.04 1.34 8.79
N ALA A 134 3.33 0.97 8.79
CA ALA A 134 3.88 -0.15 9.54
C ALA A 134 4.99 0.28 10.53
N ALA A 135 4.87 1.46 11.17
CA ALA A 135 5.83 1.94 12.19
C ALA A 135 7.28 2.15 11.70
N SER A 136 7.47 2.46 10.41
CA SER A 136 8.81 2.52 9.79
C SER A 136 9.75 3.56 10.40
N GLU A 137 9.28 4.77 10.67
CA GLU A 137 10.07 5.83 11.33
C GLU A 137 10.52 5.38 12.73
N SER A 138 9.58 4.88 13.54
CA SER A 138 9.84 4.30 14.86
C SER A 138 10.88 3.18 14.80
N MET A 139 10.83 2.34 13.77
CA MET A 139 11.78 1.25 13.57
C MET A 139 13.18 1.76 13.21
N ILE A 140 13.30 2.81 12.42
CA ILE A 140 14.61 3.40 12.08
C ILE A 140 15.26 3.98 13.33
N GLU A 141 14.50 4.70 14.16
CA GLU A 141 15.00 5.18 15.45
C GLU A 141 15.44 4.03 16.36
N TYR A 142 14.62 2.97 16.42
CA TYR A 142 14.93 1.77 17.18
C TYR A 142 16.24 1.12 16.70
N TRP A 143 16.40 0.89 15.40
CA TRP A 143 17.63 0.32 14.83
C TRP A 143 18.86 1.19 15.06
N SER A 144 18.70 2.51 15.00
CA SER A 144 19.79 3.45 15.28
C SER A 144 20.31 3.28 16.71
N CYS A 145 19.38 3.13 17.65
CA CYS A 145 19.68 2.90 19.06
C CYS A 145 20.35 1.53 19.30
N GLU A 146 19.81 0.47 18.70
CA GLU A 146 20.32 -0.91 18.83
C GLU A 146 21.73 -1.06 18.25
N ALA A 147 21.95 -0.49 17.06
CA ALA A 147 23.24 -0.48 16.40
C ALA A 147 24.32 0.32 17.16
N GLY A 148 23.92 1.10 18.17
CA GLY A 148 24.79 2.06 18.83
C GLY A 148 25.38 3.07 17.86
N ALA A 149 24.64 3.39 16.80
CA ALA A 149 25.09 4.29 15.75
C ALA A 149 25.34 5.69 16.33
N SER A 150 26.60 6.09 16.42
CA SER A 150 27.03 7.46 16.75
C SER A 150 27.23 8.32 15.50
N GLY A 151 27.40 7.69 14.33
CA GLY A 151 27.38 8.31 13.01
C GLY A 151 26.00 8.12 12.39
N GLY A 152 25.38 9.22 11.97
CA GLY A 152 23.94 9.31 11.67
C GLY A 152 23.39 8.29 10.66
N VAL A 153 22.07 8.23 10.62
CA VAL A 153 21.29 7.45 9.65
C VAL A 153 21.61 7.93 8.23
N LEU A 154 22.13 7.05 7.38
CA LEU A 154 22.30 7.35 5.95
C LEU A 154 21.01 7.03 5.22
N THR A 155 20.47 8.01 4.50
CA THR A 155 19.34 7.84 3.59
C THR A 155 19.82 7.50 2.18
N TYR A 156 19.08 6.67 1.47
CA TYR A 156 19.26 6.49 0.03
C TYR A 156 19.04 7.83 -0.71
N PRO A 157 19.80 8.14 -1.79
CA PRO A 157 20.79 7.31 -2.49
C PRO A 157 22.21 7.32 -1.91
N SER A 158 22.46 8.02 -0.80
CA SER A 158 23.81 8.15 -0.23
C SER A 158 24.31 6.88 0.48
N ALA A 159 23.43 5.90 0.70
CA ALA A 159 23.75 4.64 1.31
C ALA A 159 24.30 3.61 0.30
N THR A 160 25.41 2.95 0.65
CA THR A 160 25.87 1.76 -0.09
C THR A 160 24.85 0.63 0.10
N PRO A 161 24.29 0.06 -0.98
CA PRO A 161 23.39 -1.09 -0.93
C PRO A 161 24.01 -2.25 -0.14
N CYS A 162 23.19 -3.05 0.54
CA CYS A 162 23.68 -4.26 1.20
C CYS A 162 24.14 -5.35 0.23
N ALA A 163 23.73 -5.25 -1.04
CA ALA A 163 24.25 -6.10 -2.09
C ALA A 163 25.59 -5.54 -2.62
N GLY A 164 26.65 -6.35 -2.58
CA GLY A 164 27.81 -6.19 -3.47
C GLY A 164 29.16 -5.81 -2.86
N ASP A 165 29.26 -5.55 -1.56
CA ASP A 165 30.55 -5.18 -0.92
C ASP A 165 31.13 -6.25 0.04
N GLY A 166 30.43 -7.38 0.20
CA GLY A 166 30.85 -8.49 1.04
C GLY A 166 30.78 -8.23 2.54
N ALA A 167 30.37 -7.03 2.98
CA ALA A 167 30.19 -6.73 4.39
C ALA A 167 28.87 -7.36 4.90
N PRO A 168 28.86 -7.97 6.11
CA PRO A 168 27.63 -8.46 6.71
C PRO A 168 26.56 -7.37 6.76
N CYS A 169 25.39 -7.67 6.21
CA CYS A 169 24.21 -6.81 6.31
C CYS A 169 22.96 -7.66 6.52
N VAL A 170 22.00 -7.09 7.25
CA VAL A 170 20.65 -7.62 7.41
C VAL A 170 19.66 -6.64 6.79
N SER A 171 18.90 -7.08 5.79
CA SER A 171 17.80 -6.32 5.22
C SER A 171 16.48 -6.64 5.94
N THR A 172 15.77 -5.61 6.39
CA THR A 172 14.55 -5.78 7.17
C THR A 172 13.46 -4.79 6.76
N MET A 173 12.21 -5.21 6.91
CA MET A 173 11.04 -4.36 6.67
C MET A 173 9.95 -4.65 7.72
N PRO A 174 9.31 -3.64 8.32
CA PRO A 174 8.10 -3.89 9.06
C PRO A 174 6.96 -4.30 8.15
N VAL A 175 6.11 -5.20 8.64
CA VAL A 175 4.81 -5.49 8.04
C VAL A 175 3.71 -5.44 9.09
N ARG A 176 2.50 -5.15 8.66
CA ARG A 176 1.31 -5.05 9.50
C ARG A 176 0.17 -5.84 8.88
N ASP A 177 -0.79 -6.28 9.69
CA ASP A 177 -2.08 -6.76 9.19
C ASP A 177 -2.64 -5.82 8.08
N PRO A 178 -2.87 -6.33 6.85
CA PRO A 178 -3.26 -5.50 5.72
C PRO A 178 -4.58 -4.74 5.90
N VAL A 179 -5.57 -5.31 6.61
CA VAL A 179 -6.86 -4.64 6.84
C VAL A 179 -6.69 -3.46 7.79
N SER A 180 -6.04 -3.69 8.93
CA SER A 180 -5.69 -2.65 9.89
C SER A 180 -4.81 -1.57 9.24
N ARG A 181 -3.88 -1.96 8.36
CA ARG A 181 -3.02 -1.04 7.62
C ARG A 181 -3.85 -0.17 6.67
N PHE A 182 -4.74 -0.78 5.88
CA PHE A 182 -5.65 -0.07 4.99
C PHE A 182 -6.48 0.99 5.74
N VAL A 183 -7.12 0.62 6.85
CA VAL A 183 -7.91 1.58 7.64
C VAL A 183 -7.03 2.73 8.17
N SER A 184 -5.82 2.42 8.64
CA SER A 184 -4.87 3.44 9.09
C SER A 184 -4.44 4.37 7.95
N ALA A 185 -4.21 3.84 6.75
CA ALA A 185 -3.83 4.60 5.57
C ALA A 185 -4.96 5.52 5.11
N MET A 186 -6.15 4.98 4.92
CA MET A 186 -7.36 5.73 4.57
C MET A 186 -7.63 6.85 5.58
N LEU A 187 -7.61 6.56 6.88
CA LEU A 187 -7.81 7.59 7.91
C LEU A 187 -6.82 8.74 7.81
N GLU A 188 -5.56 8.45 7.49
CA GLU A 188 -4.58 9.52 7.29
C GLU A 188 -4.81 10.31 6.01
N ILE A 189 -5.18 9.64 4.91
CA ILE A 189 -5.55 10.35 3.67
C ILE A 189 -6.76 11.27 3.92
N VAL A 190 -7.79 10.78 4.62
CA VAL A 190 -8.95 11.60 5.00
C VAL A 190 -8.53 12.77 5.89
N GLN A 191 -7.68 12.54 6.89
CA GLN A 191 -7.17 13.61 7.77
C GLN A 191 -6.34 14.67 7.02
N ARG A 192 -5.46 14.24 6.12
CA ARG A 192 -4.65 15.14 5.29
C ARG A 192 -5.52 15.97 4.37
N ILE A 193 -6.45 15.33 3.66
CA ILE A 193 -7.31 15.99 2.68
C ILE A 193 -8.35 16.88 3.36
N ALA A 194 -9.06 16.38 4.37
CA ALA A 194 -10.20 17.06 4.95
C ALA A 194 -9.84 18.01 6.10
N ASN A 195 -8.85 17.67 6.92
CA ASN A 195 -8.44 18.47 8.07
C ASN A 195 -7.12 19.21 7.87
N ASN A 196 -6.49 19.11 6.69
CA ASN A 196 -5.16 19.69 6.43
C ASN A 196 -4.10 19.19 7.44
N TYR A 197 -4.26 17.97 7.96
CA TYR A 197 -3.41 17.42 9.01
C TYR A 197 -2.34 16.50 8.44
N CYS A 198 -1.07 16.91 8.57
CA CYS A 198 0.10 16.13 8.21
C CYS A 198 1.00 16.00 9.46
N PRO A 199 1.46 14.79 9.82
CA PRO A 199 2.07 14.54 11.14
C PRO A 199 3.45 15.18 11.32
N VAL A 200 4.22 15.38 10.24
CA VAL A 200 5.62 15.84 10.30
C VAL A 200 5.79 17.29 9.82
N ILE A 201 5.06 17.66 8.77
CA ILE A 201 5.15 18.98 8.11
C ILE A 201 3.75 19.51 7.86
N ALA A 202 3.60 20.81 7.60
CA ALA A 202 2.31 21.35 7.14
C ALA A 202 1.91 20.69 5.81
N CYS A 203 0.64 20.30 5.66
CA CYS A 203 0.14 19.74 4.39
C CYS A 203 0.12 20.78 3.26
N VAL A 204 0.06 22.07 3.60
CA VAL A 204 0.03 23.19 2.65
C VAL A 204 1.24 24.07 2.86
N GLY A 205 1.90 24.48 1.78
CA GLY A 205 2.95 25.49 1.79
C GLY A 205 4.31 24.99 2.28
N CYS A 206 4.55 23.68 2.24
CA CYS A 206 5.89 23.14 2.48
C CYS A 206 6.74 23.23 1.19
N PRO A 207 8.08 23.07 1.29
CA PRO A 207 8.98 23.13 0.14
C PRO A 207 8.59 22.13 -0.95
N ALA A 208 8.83 22.45 -2.22
CA ALA A 208 8.46 21.60 -3.35
C ALA A 208 9.11 20.20 -3.28
N GLU A 209 10.24 20.10 -2.59
CA GLU A 209 11.01 18.89 -2.34
C GLU A 209 10.39 18.00 -1.23
N ALA A 210 9.53 18.56 -0.39
CA ALA A 210 8.87 17.87 0.72
C ALA A 210 7.53 17.23 0.31
N GLN A 211 7.49 16.62 -0.88
CA GLN A 211 6.34 15.84 -1.34
C GLN A 211 6.00 14.71 -0.36
N PRO A 212 4.71 14.36 -0.17
CA PRO A 212 3.53 14.86 -0.88
C PRO A 212 2.90 16.05 -0.15
N CYS A 213 2.92 17.23 -0.76
CA CYS A 213 2.47 18.45 -0.12
C CYS A 213 1.79 19.36 -1.11
N PHE A 214 0.74 20.04 -0.67
CA PHE A 214 -0.01 20.97 -1.49
C PHE A 214 0.71 22.32 -1.52
N ALA A 215 0.88 22.91 -2.70
CA ALA A 215 1.42 24.27 -2.80
C ALA A 215 0.44 25.30 -2.25
N SER A 216 -0.86 25.00 -2.25
CA SER A 216 -1.92 25.88 -1.73
C SER A 216 -3.14 25.10 -1.22
N GLU A 217 -3.99 25.79 -0.47
CA GLU A 217 -5.31 25.26 -0.09
C GLU A 217 -6.20 24.96 -1.31
N ALA A 218 -6.13 25.80 -2.36
CA ALA A 218 -6.87 25.55 -3.59
C ALA A 218 -6.43 24.24 -4.26
N GLU A 219 -5.14 23.91 -4.23
CA GLU A 219 -4.62 22.63 -4.73
C GLU A 219 -5.06 21.45 -3.86
N ARG A 220 -5.08 21.60 -2.53
CA ARG A 220 -5.66 20.60 -1.61
C ARG A 220 -7.12 20.32 -1.97
N LEU A 221 -7.92 21.36 -2.15
CA LEU A 221 -9.33 21.24 -2.50
C LEU A 221 -9.52 20.65 -3.91
N ALA A 222 -8.64 20.97 -4.85
CA ALA A 222 -8.63 20.35 -6.18
C ALA A 222 -8.28 18.86 -6.10
N ALA A 223 -7.28 18.48 -5.30
CA ALA A 223 -6.95 17.07 -5.06
C ALA A 223 -8.08 16.31 -4.35
N ALA A 224 -8.78 16.97 -3.43
CA ALA A 224 -10.00 16.44 -2.81
C ALA A 224 -11.12 16.23 -3.85
N ALA A 225 -11.27 17.17 -4.78
CA ALA A 225 -12.19 17.07 -5.90
C ALA A 225 -11.78 15.98 -6.91
N GLU A 226 -10.48 15.70 -7.10
CA GLU A 226 -10.00 14.55 -7.88
C GLU A 226 -10.25 13.21 -7.17
N ALA A 227 -10.18 13.18 -5.83
CA ALA A 227 -10.57 12.05 -4.99
C ALA A 227 -12.10 11.77 -4.99
N ASP A 228 -12.87 12.68 -5.61
CA ASP A 228 -14.27 12.73 -6.06
C ASP A 228 -15.30 11.68 -5.56
N SER A 229 -15.00 10.38 -5.61
CA SER A 229 -16.02 9.35 -5.37
C SER A 229 -16.41 9.25 -3.89
N TRP A 230 -15.41 9.31 -2.99
CA TRP A 230 -15.59 9.16 -1.56
C TRP A 230 -15.57 10.51 -0.81
N TYR A 231 -14.90 11.54 -1.34
CA TYR A 231 -14.76 12.82 -0.63
C TYR A 231 -16.10 13.54 -0.43
N ARG A 232 -17.09 13.31 -1.31
CA ARG A 232 -18.45 13.85 -1.20
C ARG A 232 -19.18 13.47 0.10
N TYR A 233 -18.72 12.45 0.82
CA TYR A 233 -19.28 12.02 2.11
C TYR A 233 -18.62 12.69 3.31
N VAL A 234 -17.63 13.57 3.08
CA VAL A 234 -16.95 14.33 4.11
C VAL A 234 -17.57 15.72 4.20
N ALA A 235 -18.30 15.98 5.28
CA ALA A 235 -18.87 17.30 5.57
C ALA A 235 -17.83 18.20 6.24
N GLY A 236 -17.88 19.51 6.00
CA GLY A 236 -17.02 20.50 6.66
C GLY A 236 -15.55 20.50 6.21
N GLY A 237 -15.14 19.65 5.25
CA GLY A 237 -13.74 19.49 4.82
C GLY A 237 -13.10 20.70 4.12
N SER A 238 -13.86 21.76 3.87
CA SER A 238 -13.30 23.04 3.40
C SER A 238 -12.62 23.82 4.53
N GLU A 239 -13.01 23.61 5.78
CA GLU A 239 -12.42 24.29 6.95
C GLU A 239 -11.56 23.32 7.76
N ALA A 240 -10.29 23.66 7.96
CA ALA A 240 -9.34 22.81 8.68
C ALA A 240 -9.83 22.48 10.10
N GLY A 241 -9.91 21.18 10.41
CA GLY A 241 -10.28 20.68 11.74
C GLY A 241 -11.79 20.46 11.94
N ASN A 242 -12.64 20.84 10.99
CA ASN A 242 -14.09 20.71 11.09
C ASN A 242 -14.66 19.54 10.27
N ALA A 243 -13.80 18.72 9.66
CA ALA A 243 -14.26 17.60 8.85
C ALA A 243 -14.96 16.53 9.70
N SER A 244 -16.09 16.05 9.19
CA SER A 244 -16.88 14.98 9.79
C SER A 244 -17.46 14.06 8.71
N ILE A 245 -17.78 12.83 9.10
CA ILE A 245 -18.47 11.86 8.24
C ILE A 245 -19.65 11.35 9.05
N ALA A 246 -20.86 11.44 8.50
CA ALA A 246 -22.04 10.92 9.18
C ALA A 246 -21.94 9.39 9.28
N ALA A 247 -22.33 8.81 10.43
CA ALA A 247 -22.21 7.37 10.66
C ALA A 247 -22.93 6.53 9.57
N GLY A 248 -24.08 7.01 9.08
CA GLY A 248 -24.83 6.36 8.01
C GLY A 248 -24.15 6.40 6.63
N ASP A 249 -23.22 7.34 6.41
CA ASP A 249 -22.50 7.49 5.14
C ASP A 249 -21.22 6.67 5.08
N MET A 250 -20.68 6.21 6.23
CA MET A 250 -19.40 5.49 6.29
C MET A 250 -19.35 4.24 5.39
N PRO A 251 -20.37 3.35 5.34
CA PRO A 251 -20.33 2.19 4.45
C PRO A 251 -20.23 2.59 2.98
N THR A 252 -20.94 3.64 2.58
CA THR A 252 -20.96 4.11 1.19
C THR A 252 -19.67 4.82 0.82
N MET A 253 -19.14 5.67 1.70
CA MET A 253 -17.84 6.31 1.53
C MET A 253 -16.75 5.25 1.34
N LEU A 254 -16.73 4.24 2.20
CA LEU A 254 -15.75 3.16 2.16
C LEU A 254 -15.87 2.33 0.87
N ALA A 255 -17.10 2.06 0.40
CA ALA A 255 -17.33 1.39 -0.87
C ALA A 255 -16.74 2.17 -2.05
N GLU A 256 -16.94 3.50 -2.08
CA GLU A 256 -16.40 4.36 -3.14
C GLU A 256 -14.88 4.48 -3.06
N PHE A 257 -14.32 4.57 -1.86
CA PHE A 257 -12.87 4.58 -1.62
C PHE A 257 -12.23 3.28 -2.10
N LEU A 258 -12.80 2.13 -1.72
CA LEU A 258 -12.32 0.82 -2.14
C LEU A 258 -12.49 0.61 -3.63
N ALA A 259 -13.54 1.12 -4.25
CA ALA A 259 -13.70 1.05 -5.68
C ALA A 259 -12.66 1.92 -6.40
N ASP A 260 -12.24 3.06 -5.85
CA ASP A 260 -11.16 3.89 -6.42
C ASP A 260 -9.82 3.18 -6.31
N LEU A 261 -9.49 2.65 -5.11
CA LEU A 261 -8.30 1.84 -4.87
C LEU A 261 -8.28 0.57 -5.74
N SER A 262 -9.42 -0.10 -5.88
CA SER A 262 -9.55 -1.32 -6.68
C SER A 262 -9.37 -1.08 -8.19
N CYS A 263 -9.41 0.18 -8.61
CA CYS A 263 -9.18 0.56 -10.01
C CYS A 263 -7.86 1.29 -10.20
N SER A 264 -6.95 1.25 -9.22
CA SER A 264 -5.66 1.94 -9.22
C SER A 264 -5.81 3.42 -9.61
N LYS A 265 -6.91 4.05 -9.17
CA LYS A 265 -7.13 5.47 -9.39
C LYS A 265 -6.15 6.24 -8.51
N HIS A 266 -5.39 7.14 -9.12
CA HIS A 266 -4.50 8.01 -8.36
C HIS A 266 -5.32 8.92 -7.43
N VAL A 267 -4.90 9.00 -6.17
CA VAL A 267 -5.35 10.01 -5.21
C VAL A 267 -4.14 10.60 -4.51
N TYR A 268 -4.29 11.78 -3.93
CA TYR A 268 -3.24 12.35 -3.08
C TYR A 268 -2.86 11.38 -1.94
N ALA A 269 -1.56 11.30 -1.65
CA ALA A 269 -1.00 10.42 -0.62
C ALA A 269 -1.31 8.92 -0.83
N TYR A 270 -1.49 8.49 -2.10
CA TYR A 270 -1.80 7.11 -2.44
C TYR A 270 -0.69 6.12 -2.06
N GLU A 271 0.56 6.56 -1.93
CA GLU A 271 1.66 5.71 -1.46
C GLU A 271 1.36 5.05 -0.10
N HIS A 272 0.51 5.66 0.73
CA HIS A 272 0.03 5.04 1.96
C HIS A 272 -0.85 3.80 1.75
N LEU A 273 -1.49 3.67 0.58
CA LEU A 273 -2.35 2.54 0.20
C LEU A 273 -1.62 1.47 -0.61
N LEU A 274 -0.38 1.70 -1.06
CA LEU A 274 0.41 0.68 -1.77
C LEU A 274 0.50 -0.59 -0.95
N THR A 275 0.51 -1.75 -1.61
CA THR A 275 0.76 -3.04 -0.95
C THR A 275 2.13 -3.04 -0.30
N GLN A 276 2.27 -3.70 0.85
CA GLN A 276 3.55 -3.84 1.55
C GLN A 276 4.59 -4.55 0.69
N SER A 277 4.14 -5.45 -0.19
CA SER A 277 4.96 -6.12 -1.18
C SER A 277 5.63 -5.13 -2.15
N ALA A 278 4.99 -4.01 -2.47
CA ALA A 278 5.59 -2.98 -3.33
C ALA A 278 6.82 -2.33 -2.66
N PHE A 279 6.77 -2.10 -1.35
CA PHE A 279 7.90 -1.56 -0.58
C PHE A 279 9.05 -2.56 -0.45
N ALA A 280 8.74 -3.86 -0.33
CA ALA A 280 9.77 -4.89 -0.25
C ALA A 280 10.67 -4.97 -1.50
N ALA A 281 10.23 -4.40 -2.62
CA ALA A 281 11.04 -4.27 -3.82
C ALA A 281 12.27 -3.38 -3.64
N ASP A 282 12.24 -2.48 -2.66
CA ASP A 282 13.34 -1.58 -2.36
C ASP A 282 14.37 -2.22 -1.44
N ALA A 283 14.35 -3.53 -1.22
CA ALA A 283 15.46 -4.23 -0.59
C ALA A 283 16.56 -4.50 -1.62
N SER A 284 17.80 -4.04 -1.37
CA SER A 284 18.91 -4.13 -2.33
C SER A 284 19.23 -5.55 -2.81
N GLY A 285 19.02 -6.54 -1.94
CA GLY A 285 19.26 -7.97 -2.22
C GLY A 285 18.07 -8.85 -1.84
N GLY A 286 16.90 -8.26 -1.62
CA GLY A 286 15.77 -8.92 -0.96
C GLY A 286 15.82 -8.82 0.56
N LEU A 287 14.71 -9.16 1.22
CA LEU A 287 14.55 -9.05 2.67
C LEU A 287 15.09 -10.29 3.41
N ASP A 288 15.84 -10.08 4.49
CA ASP A 288 16.24 -11.18 5.39
C ASP A 288 15.22 -11.42 6.49
N VAL A 289 14.64 -10.33 6.99
CA VAL A 289 13.68 -10.37 8.09
C VAL A 289 12.47 -9.51 7.77
N VAL A 290 11.30 -10.04 8.08
CA VAL A 290 10.06 -9.29 8.08
C VAL A 290 9.62 -9.14 9.53
N VAL A 291 9.42 -7.91 9.98
CA VAL A 291 9.06 -7.60 11.36
C VAL A 291 7.55 -7.34 11.42
N GLY A 292 6.79 -8.36 11.82
CA GLY A 292 5.35 -8.20 12.05
C GLY A 292 5.10 -7.26 13.22
N VAL A 293 4.39 -6.16 12.99
CA VAL A 293 4.06 -5.16 14.03
C VAL A 293 3.21 -5.79 15.15
N ASP A 294 2.38 -6.78 14.84
CA ASP A 294 1.57 -7.51 15.81
C ASP A 294 2.39 -8.54 16.63
N GLU A 295 3.58 -8.93 16.13
CA GLU A 295 4.55 -9.82 16.78
C GLU A 295 5.91 -9.11 16.96
N LEU A 296 5.87 -7.81 17.31
CA LEU A 296 7.02 -6.91 17.20
C LEU A 296 8.28 -7.49 17.85
N THR A 297 8.22 -7.92 19.11
CA THR A 297 9.36 -8.49 19.84
C THR A 297 10.04 -9.63 19.10
N LYS A 298 9.27 -10.58 18.55
CA LYS A 298 9.82 -11.73 17.81
C LYS A 298 10.57 -11.29 16.55
N GLY A 299 10.01 -10.33 15.81
CA GLY A 299 10.68 -9.77 14.63
C GLY A 299 11.95 -9.00 15.01
N LEU A 300 11.91 -8.20 16.08
CA LEU A 300 13.06 -7.45 16.57
C LEU A 300 14.19 -8.38 17.05
N ASP A 301 13.84 -9.44 17.77
CA ASP A 301 14.78 -10.47 18.21
C ASP A 301 15.45 -11.17 17.03
N ALA A 302 14.69 -11.47 15.96
CA ALA A 302 15.21 -12.10 14.76
C ALA A 302 16.20 -11.20 13.99
N VAL A 303 15.95 -9.89 13.92
CA VAL A 303 16.92 -8.93 13.34
C VAL A 303 18.15 -8.83 14.22
N ALA A 304 17.98 -8.64 15.53
CA ALA A 304 19.10 -8.49 16.47
C ALA A 304 20.01 -9.72 16.48
N ALA A 305 19.44 -10.93 16.44
CA ALA A 305 20.21 -12.17 16.34
C ALA A 305 21.03 -12.25 15.05
N ARG A 306 20.45 -11.88 13.90
CA ARG A 306 21.17 -11.86 12.61
C ARG A 306 22.22 -10.76 12.53
N ALA A 307 21.95 -9.61 13.13
CA ALA A 307 22.83 -8.45 13.12
C ALA A 307 23.92 -8.48 14.21
N ASN A 308 23.85 -9.46 15.12
CA ASN A 308 24.69 -9.58 16.30
C ASN A 308 24.61 -8.34 17.22
N PHE A 309 23.39 -7.81 17.40
CA PHE A 309 23.13 -6.72 18.32
C PHE A 309 23.00 -7.24 19.75
N THR A 310 23.63 -6.52 20.68
CA THR A 310 23.65 -6.86 22.11
C THR A 310 22.85 -5.88 22.97
N ARG A 311 22.45 -4.74 22.39
CA ARG A 311 21.62 -3.74 23.06
C ARG A 311 20.15 -4.16 22.98
N ARG A 312 19.32 -3.47 23.77
CA ARG A 312 17.86 -3.52 23.69
C ARG A 312 17.30 -2.11 23.90
N CYS A 313 16.65 -1.57 22.89
CA CYS A 313 15.99 -0.27 22.93
C CYS A 313 14.46 -0.43 23.02
N ALA A 314 13.73 0.66 23.23
CA ALA A 314 12.27 0.64 23.14
C ALA A 314 11.83 1.22 21.80
N VAL A 315 10.87 0.58 21.14
CA VAL A 315 10.20 1.17 19.97
C VAL A 315 9.27 2.26 20.47
N LYS A 316 9.45 3.49 19.96
CA LYS A 316 8.58 4.60 20.33
C LYS A 316 7.25 4.50 19.58
N PRO A 317 6.11 4.82 20.23
CA PRO A 317 4.86 4.98 19.51
C PRO A 317 4.88 6.29 18.69
N GLU A 318 4.46 6.22 17.43
CA GLU A 318 4.32 7.38 16.55
C GLU A 318 2.90 7.48 15.97
N ASN A 319 2.50 8.70 15.59
CA ASN A 319 1.22 8.97 14.91
C ASN A 319 0.00 8.35 15.62
N VAL A 320 -0.01 8.45 16.95
CA VAL A 320 -1.09 7.94 17.79
C VAL A 320 -2.40 8.68 17.50
N GLY A 321 -3.51 7.94 17.43
CA GLY A 321 -4.81 8.48 17.01
C GLY A 321 -5.31 9.65 17.86
N SER A 322 -4.91 9.73 19.13
CA SER A 322 -5.31 10.79 20.07
C SER A 322 -4.78 12.19 19.72
N GLY A 323 -3.78 12.29 18.84
CA GLY A 323 -3.21 13.58 18.41
C GLY A 323 -3.84 14.15 17.13
N LYS A 324 -4.85 13.49 16.57
CA LYS A 324 -5.45 13.89 15.28
C LYS A 324 -6.62 14.86 15.51
N PRO A 325 -6.72 15.96 14.73
CA PRO A 325 -7.78 16.94 14.88
C PRO A 325 -9.13 16.43 14.35
N GLY A 326 -10.18 17.13 14.76
CA GLY A 326 -11.55 16.98 14.23
C GLY A 326 -12.36 15.83 14.82
N THR A 327 -13.54 15.62 14.25
CA THR A 327 -14.55 14.63 14.67
C THR A 327 -14.69 13.50 13.65
N LEU A 328 -13.64 13.24 12.87
CA LEU A 328 -13.63 12.11 11.93
C LEU A 328 -13.76 10.79 12.69
N PRO A 329 -14.43 9.77 12.08
CA PRO A 329 -14.56 8.46 12.71
C PRO A 329 -13.20 7.85 13.06
N THR A 330 -13.20 7.07 14.13
CA THR A 330 -12.01 6.40 14.65
C THR A 330 -11.64 5.18 13.82
N LYS A 331 -10.47 4.61 14.10
CA LYS A 331 -10.08 3.30 13.54
C LYS A 331 -11.12 2.23 13.87
N GLY A 332 -11.68 2.24 15.08
CA GLY A 332 -12.71 1.29 15.50
C GLY A 332 -13.95 1.37 14.60
N ASP A 333 -14.46 2.58 14.38
CA ASP A 333 -15.66 2.80 13.57
C ASP A 333 -15.52 2.24 12.14
N PHE A 334 -14.38 2.48 11.50
CA PHE A 334 -14.12 1.92 10.16
C PHE A 334 -13.91 0.41 10.16
N MET A 335 -13.28 -0.14 11.20
CA MET A 335 -13.14 -1.59 11.34
C MET A 335 -14.50 -2.27 11.54
N ASP A 336 -15.38 -1.67 12.32
CA ASP A 336 -16.73 -2.19 12.56
C ASP A 336 -17.55 -2.23 11.26
N VAL A 337 -17.46 -1.19 10.43
CA VAL A 337 -18.08 -1.17 9.10
C VAL A 337 -17.51 -2.27 8.19
N LEU A 338 -16.18 -2.46 8.18
CA LEU A 338 -15.55 -3.51 7.36
C LEU A 338 -15.95 -4.91 7.82
N VAL A 339 -15.86 -5.19 9.12
CA VAL A 339 -16.21 -6.50 9.68
C VAL A 339 -17.71 -6.78 9.52
N GLY A 340 -18.56 -5.75 9.64
CA GLY A 340 -20.00 -5.84 9.40
C GLY A 340 -20.40 -5.96 7.92
N ASN A 341 -19.47 -5.75 6.98
CA ASN A 341 -19.74 -5.79 5.55
C ASN A 341 -18.73 -6.69 4.81
N ALA A 342 -19.09 -7.97 4.67
CA ALA A 342 -18.26 -8.99 4.04
C ALA A 342 -17.79 -8.61 2.61
N SER A 343 -18.60 -7.90 1.83
CA SER A 343 -18.22 -7.48 0.47
C SER A 343 -17.12 -6.43 0.47
N LEU A 344 -17.13 -5.49 1.42
CA LEU A 344 -16.09 -4.48 1.55
C LEU A 344 -14.80 -5.11 2.07
N LEU A 345 -14.90 -5.98 3.09
CA LEU A 345 -13.75 -6.71 3.63
C LEU A 345 -13.09 -7.60 2.56
N GLN A 346 -13.88 -8.34 1.79
CA GLN A 346 -13.38 -9.13 0.67
C GLN A 346 -12.65 -8.27 -0.37
N THR A 347 -13.12 -7.05 -0.62
CA THR A 347 -12.48 -6.12 -1.55
C THR A 347 -11.10 -5.68 -1.05
N VAL A 348 -10.99 -5.32 0.25
CA VAL A 348 -9.69 -5.03 0.90
C VAL A 348 -8.75 -6.23 0.76
N CYS A 349 -9.26 -7.42 1.07
CA CYS A 349 -8.46 -8.63 0.99
C CYS A 349 -8.03 -8.98 -0.42
N ASP A 350 -8.84 -8.71 -1.44
CA ASP A 350 -8.41 -8.84 -2.83
C ASP A 350 -7.27 -7.85 -3.15
N VAL A 351 -7.40 -6.56 -2.79
CA VAL A 351 -6.33 -5.57 -3.04
C VAL A 351 -5.00 -5.99 -2.39
N TYR A 352 -5.04 -6.49 -1.15
CA TYR A 352 -3.85 -6.82 -0.36
C TYR A 352 -3.52 -8.32 -0.29
N ALA A 353 -4.10 -9.16 -1.14
CA ALA A 353 -3.95 -10.62 -1.06
C ALA A 353 -2.48 -11.07 -1.09
N GLN A 354 -1.66 -10.40 -1.89
CA GLN A 354 -0.24 -10.70 -1.99
C GLN A 354 0.50 -10.46 -0.67
N ASP A 355 0.13 -9.43 0.10
CA ASP A 355 0.75 -9.16 1.39
C ASP A 355 0.44 -10.30 2.38
N PHE A 356 -0.81 -10.78 2.40
CA PHE A 356 -1.18 -11.95 3.22
C PHE A 356 -0.38 -13.19 2.84
N ILE A 357 -0.32 -13.49 1.54
CA ILE A 357 0.32 -14.70 1.02
C ILE A 357 1.84 -14.65 1.21
N CYS A 358 2.49 -13.56 0.81
CA CYS A 358 3.94 -13.47 0.77
C CYS A 358 4.57 -13.26 2.14
N PHE A 359 3.89 -12.56 3.06
CA PHE A 359 4.41 -12.33 4.42
C PHE A 359 3.85 -13.32 5.45
N GLY A 360 3.07 -14.32 5.03
CA GLY A 360 2.50 -15.32 5.93
C GLY A 360 1.56 -14.72 6.97
N LEU A 361 0.87 -13.64 6.65
CA LEU A 361 -0.02 -12.95 7.58
C LEU A 361 -1.37 -13.67 7.65
N SER A 362 -1.99 -13.65 8.82
CA SER A 362 -3.28 -14.29 9.04
C SER A 362 -4.37 -13.57 8.23
N MET A 363 -5.02 -14.27 7.30
CA MET A 363 -6.20 -13.75 6.62
C MET A 363 -7.42 -13.77 7.57
N PRO A 364 -8.20 -12.68 7.66
CA PRO A 364 -9.47 -12.66 8.38
C PRO A 364 -10.44 -13.72 7.86
N VAL A 365 -11.34 -14.22 8.72
CA VAL A 365 -12.38 -15.21 8.33
C VAL A 365 -13.23 -14.72 7.16
N GLY A 366 -13.51 -13.41 7.09
CA GLY A 366 -14.26 -12.81 5.97
C GLY A 366 -13.52 -12.81 4.62
N CYS A 367 -12.26 -13.24 4.58
CA CYS A 367 -11.42 -13.29 3.39
C CYS A 367 -11.11 -14.72 2.94
N GLU A 368 -11.74 -15.72 3.54
CA GLU A 368 -11.50 -17.14 3.26
C GLU A 368 -11.88 -17.58 1.84
N VAL A 369 -12.64 -16.76 1.10
CA VAL A 369 -12.89 -17.01 -0.34
C VAL A 369 -11.57 -17.03 -1.14
N LEU A 370 -10.50 -16.42 -0.60
CA LEU A 370 -9.15 -16.47 -1.17
C LEU A 370 -8.37 -17.76 -0.84
N LYS A 371 -8.85 -18.59 0.10
CA LYS A 371 -8.22 -19.87 0.49
C LYS A 371 -8.75 -21.08 -0.30
N ARG A 372 -9.84 -20.91 -1.04
CA ARG A 372 -10.50 -21.95 -1.85
C ARG A 372 -10.12 -21.81 -3.31
#